data_AF-A0A3D2G0H6-F1
#
_entry.id   AF-A0A3D2G0H6-F1
#
_cell.length_a   1.000
_cell.length_b   1.000
_cell.length_c   1.000
_cell.angle_alpha   90.00
_cell.angle_beta   90.00
_cell.angle_gamma   90.00
#
_symmetry.space_group_name_H-M   'P 1'
#
loop_
_entity.id
_entity.type
_entity.pdbx_description
1 polymer ?
#
loop_
_entity_poly.entity_id
_entity_poly.type
_entity_poly.pdbx_seq_one_letter_code
_entity_poly.pdbx_strand_id
1 'polypeptide(L)'
;RFTVDDLNYLKEGGRVSNSAALVGSILDIKPVLYVPNAGTLDVAQKVRGRKAALRAIRDGVLHDFSECDPTGTEIHILQADCVADAEWVRDEIRKAYPQVGEITITALGVVIGAHCGPGLLTVFYLCNGRQPK
;
A
#
# COMPACT_ATOMS: atom_id res chain seq x y z
N ARG A 1 4.09 -0.81 0.79
CA ARG A 1 3.46 0.27 -0.02
C ARG A 1 1.98 0.27 0.31
N PHE A 2 1.30 1.41 0.23
CA PHE A 2 -0.13 1.49 0.57
C PHE A 2 -0.88 2.48 -0.30
N THR A 3 -2.20 2.38 -0.29
CA THR A 3 -3.10 3.32 -0.95
C THR A 3 -4.27 3.62 -0.02
N VAL A 4 -4.91 4.76 -0.23
CA VAL A 4 -6.12 5.19 0.47
C VAL A 4 -7.19 5.54 -0.54
N ASP A 5 -8.45 5.43 -0.15
CA ASP A 5 -9.55 5.77 -1.05
C ASP A 5 -9.80 7.28 -1.11
N ASP A 6 -9.66 7.95 0.06
CA ASP A 6 -9.75 9.39 0.20
C ASP A 6 -8.50 9.96 0.91
N LEU A 7 -7.78 10.82 0.21
CA LEU A 7 -6.61 11.53 0.71
C LEU A 7 -6.94 12.58 1.78
N ASN A 8 -8.19 13.02 1.88
CA ASN A 8 -8.60 14.04 2.84
C ASN A 8 -8.34 13.59 4.28
N TYR A 9 -8.54 12.32 4.62
CA TYR A 9 -8.22 11.81 5.96
C TYR A 9 -6.74 12.04 6.34
N LEU A 10 -5.82 11.78 5.41
CA LEU A 10 -4.38 11.94 5.64
C LEU A 10 -3.99 13.42 5.74
N LYS A 11 -4.65 14.26 4.94
CA LYS A 11 -4.46 15.72 4.92
C LYS A 11 -4.94 16.35 6.23
N GLU A 12 -6.21 16.15 6.59
CA GLU A 12 -6.78 16.71 7.82
C GLU A 12 -6.12 16.12 9.07
N GLY A 13 -5.60 14.89 8.98
CA GLY A 13 -4.78 14.27 10.01
C GLY A 13 -3.34 14.78 10.11
N GLY A 14 -2.88 15.63 9.19
CA GLY A 14 -1.52 16.19 9.18
C GLY A 14 -0.40 15.19 8.89
N ARG A 15 -0.69 14.04 8.27
CA ARG A 15 0.28 12.95 8.06
C ARG A 15 0.96 12.93 6.70
N VAL A 16 0.51 13.77 5.77
CA VAL A 16 1.15 13.93 4.45
C VAL A 16 1.64 15.37 4.28
N SER A 17 2.96 15.54 4.32
CA SER A 17 3.69 16.82 4.34
C SER A 17 3.52 17.67 3.08
N ASN A 18 3.12 17.07 1.95
CA ASN A 18 2.94 17.74 0.64
C ASN A 18 1.53 17.54 0.04
N SER A 19 0.51 17.38 0.89
CA SER A 19 -0.87 17.10 0.47
C SER A 19 -1.49 18.19 -0.43
N ALA A 20 -0.98 19.43 -0.40
CA ALA A 20 -1.42 20.51 -1.29
C ALA A 20 -1.28 20.19 -2.80
N ALA A 21 -0.30 19.37 -3.20
CA ALA A 21 -0.09 18.98 -4.61
C ALA A 21 -0.90 17.73 -5.03
N LEU A 22 -1.63 17.11 -4.10
CA LEU A 22 -2.50 15.96 -4.32
C LEU A 22 -3.97 16.33 -4.34
N VAL A 23 -4.34 17.46 -3.74
CA VAL A 23 -5.68 18.07 -3.84
C VAL A 23 -5.80 18.75 -5.19
N GLY A 24 -5.95 17.93 -6.24
CA GLY A 24 -6.35 18.37 -7.57
C GLY A 24 -7.69 17.73 -7.90
N SER A 25 -8.57 18.49 -8.55
CA SER A 25 -9.95 18.17 -8.96
C SER A 25 -10.12 16.97 -9.91
N ILE A 26 -9.12 16.09 -10.03
CA ILE A 26 -9.13 14.99 -10.98
C ILE A 26 -9.81 13.78 -10.32
N LEU A 27 -11.08 13.60 -10.68
CA LEU A 27 -11.92 12.50 -10.24
C LEU A 27 -11.19 11.15 -10.33
N ASP A 28 -11.26 10.38 -9.24
CA ASP A 28 -10.80 8.99 -9.12
C ASP A 28 -9.28 8.76 -9.28
N ILE A 29 -8.43 9.78 -9.04
CA ILE A 29 -7.00 9.53 -8.82
C ILE A 29 -6.78 8.98 -7.41
N LYS A 30 -6.07 7.85 -7.33
CA LYS A 30 -5.67 7.17 -6.09
C LYS A 30 -4.15 7.27 -5.93
N PRO A 31 -3.65 7.69 -4.76
CA PRO A 31 -2.21 7.72 -4.50
C PRO A 31 -1.70 6.32 -4.17
N VAL A 32 -0.46 6.02 -4.58
CA VAL A 32 0.33 4.91 -4.03
C VAL A 32 1.44 5.55 -3.21
N LEU A 33 1.41 5.28 -1.91
CA LEU A 33 2.23 5.89 -0.89
C LEU A 33 3.25 4.89 -0.34
N TYR A 34 4.34 5.43 0.21
CA TYR A 34 5.35 4.66 0.90
C TYR A 34 5.97 5.48 2.04
N VAL A 35 6.77 4.81 2.86
CA VAL A 35 7.52 5.42 3.96
C VAL A 35 9.02 5.36 3.62
N PRO A 36 9.65 6.48 3.23
CA PRO A 36 11.11 6.58 3.10
C PRO A 36 11.83 6.49 4.46
N ASN A 37 13.16 6.41 4.42
CA ASN A 37 14.03 6.36 5.60
C ASN A 37 13.84 7.55 6.57
N ALA A 38 13.37 8.69 6.07
CA ALA A 38 13.05 9.85 6.90
C ALA A 38 11.81 9.66 7.81
N GLY A 39 11.05 8.57 7.63
CA GLY A 39 9.87 8.24 8.44
C GLY A 39 8.61 9.05 8.11
N THR A 40 8.65 9.87 7.05
CA THR A 40 7.49 10.62 6.54
C THR A 40 6.66 9.78 5.58
N LEU A 41 5.44 10.22 5.22
CA LEU A 41 4.66 9.64 4.13
C LEU A 41 4.97 10.39 2.83
N ASP A 42 5.27 9.64 1.77
CA ASP A 42 5.55 10.21 0.44
C ASP A 42 4.81 9.47 -0.68
N VAL A 43 4.61 10.13 -1.81
CA VAL A 43 3.87 9.63 -2.97
C VAL A 43 4.85 8.98 -3.94
N ALA A 44 4.75 7.66 -4.09
CA ALA A 44 5.46 6.95 -5.14
C ALA A 44 4.79 7.19 -6.50
N GLN A 45 3.46 7.02 -6.57
CA GLN A 45 2.72 7.09 -7.83
C GLN A 45 1.33 7.70 -7.64
N LYS A 46 0.79 8.29 -8.72
CA LYS A 46 -0.61 8.71 -8.82
C LYS A 46 -1.25 7.91 -9.95
N VAL A 47 -2.24 7.09 -9.64
CA VAL A 47 -2.89 6.21 -10.63
C VAL A 47 -4.40 6.45 -10.65
N ARG A 48 -5.05 6.19 -11.78
CA ARG A 48 -6.50 6.38 -11.90
C ARG A 48 -7.24 5.08 -11.58
N GLY A 49 -8.12 5.15 -10.59
CA GLY A 49 -9.00 4.07 -10.17
C GLY A 49 -8.38 3.10 -9.17
N ARG A 50 -9.25 2.57 -8.30
CA ARG A 50 -8.91 1.63 -7.22
C ARG A 50 -8.10 0.42 -7.72
N LYS A 51 -8.56 -0.23 -8.79
CA LYS A 51 -7.87 -1.41 -9.37
C LYS A 51 -6.45 -1.12 -9.84
N ALA A 52 -6.19 0.09 -10.36
CA ALA A 52 -4.84 0.47 -10.78
C ALA A 52 -3.93 0.65 -9.56
N ALA A 53 -4.43 1.20 -8.46
CA ALA A 53 -3.68 1.33 -7.21
C ALA A 53 -3.31 -0.02 -6.60
N LEU A 54 -4.26 -0.97 -6.59
CA LEU A 54 -4.00 -2.33 -6.10
C LEU A 54 -2.95 -3.04 -6.95
N ARG A 55 -3.04 -2.92 -8.29
CA ARG A 55 -2.01 -3.44 -9.21
C ARG A 55 -0.65 -2.80 -8.96
N ALA A 56 -0.57 -1.49 -8.81
CA ALA A 56 0.69 -0.80 -8.55
C ALA A 56 1.34 -1.24 -7.22
N ILE A 57 0.54 -1.47 -6.17
CA ILE A 57 1.05 -2.06 -4.92
C ILE A 57 1.60 -3.46 -5.19
N ARG A 58 0.80 -4.33 -5.83
CA ARG A 58 1.17 -5.70 -6.18
C ARG A 58 2.46 -5.72 -7.02
N ASP A 59 2.53 -4.94 -8.08
CA ASP A 59 3.67 -4.86 -9.00
C ASP A 59 4.94 -4.39 -8.25
N GLY A 60 4.79 -3.46 -7.30
CA GLY A 60 5.90 -3.06 -6.42
C GLY A 60 6.39 -4.18 -5.51
N VAL A 61 5.52 -5.07 -5.03
CA VAL A 61 5.93 -6.27 -4.28
C VAL A 61 6.65 -7.25 -5.19
N LEU A 62 6.11 -7.53 -6.38
CA LEU A 62 6.73 -8.46 -7.32
C LEU A 62 8.10 -7.96 -7.77
N HIS A 63 8.26 -6.65 -7.96
CA HIS A 63 9.55 -6.06 -8.29
C HIS A 63 10.55 -6.24 -7.14
N ASP A 64 10.17 -5.94 -5.90
CA ASP A 64 11.08 -6.12 -4.76
C ASP A 64 11.53 -7.60 -4.66
N PHE A 65 10.63 -8.55 -4.92
CA PHE A 65 10.91 -10.00 -4.91
C PHE A 65 11.58 -10.52 -6.18
N SER A 66 11.70 -9.73 -7.26
CA SER A 66 12.53 -10.10 -8.41
C SER A 66 14.01 -9.82 -8.18
N GLU A 67 14.33 -8.94 -7.22
CA GLU A 67 15.68 -8.51 -6.89
C GLU A 67 16.31 -9.32 -5.73
N CYS A 68 15.55 -10.21 -5.08
CA CYS A 68 16.01 -11.07 -3.98
C CYS A 68 15.27 -12.41 -3.94
N ASP A 69 15.69 -13.35 -3.09
CA ASP A 69 14.94 -14.59 -2.84
C ASP A 69 13.88 -14.34 -1.76
N PRO A 70 12.57 -14.44 -2.08
CA PRO A 70 11.50 -14.19 -1.12
C PRO A 70 11.07 -15.46 -0.35
N THR A 71 11.78 -16.59 -0.51
CA THR A 71 11.41 -17.86 0.13
C THR A 71 11.23 -17.71 1.63
N GLY A 72 10.06 -18.12 2.14
CA GLY A 72 9.72 -18.04 3.56
C GLY A 72 9.45 -16.62 4.08
N THR A 73 9.47 -15.58 3.23
CA THR A 73 9.17 -14.21 3.65
C THR A 73 7.70 -14.09 4.07
N GLU A 74 7.48 -13.68 5.31
CA GLU A 74 6.14 -13.36 5.82
C GLU A 74 5.65 -12.01 5.27
N ILE A 75 4.37 -11.98 4.91
CA ILE A 75 3.71 -10.80 4.35
C ILE A 75 2.49 -10.47 5.20
N HIS A 76 2.34 -9.19 5.52
CA HIS A 76 1.20 -8.68 6.27
C HIS A 76 0.45 -7.67 5.41
N ILE A 77 -0.82 -7.98 5.12
CA ILE A 77 -1.75 -7.07 4.46
C ILE A 77 -2.65 -6.46 5.52
N LEU A 78 -2.61 -5.15 5.68
CA LEU A 78 -3.55 -4.44 6.54
C LEU A 78 -4.57 -3.70 5.66
N GLN A 79 -5.83 -3.73 6.09
CA GLN A 79 -6.96 -3.15 5.37
C GLN A 79 -7.90 -2.38 6.29
N ALA A 80 -8.56 -1.35 5.77
CA ALA A 80 -9.66 -0.69 6.45
C ALA A 80 -10.93 -0.76 5.58
N ASP A 81 -11.87 -1.64 5.93
CA ASP A 81 -13.14 -1.84 5.20
C ASP A 81 -12.95 -2.20 3.71
N CYS A 82 -11.92 -2.99 3.38
CA CYS A 82 -11.69 -3.44 1.99
C CYS A 82 -11.07 -4.86 1.92
N VAL A 83 -11.66 -5.81 2.65
CA VAL A 83 -11.18 -7.21 2.71
C VAL A 83 -11.04 -7.85 1.33
N ALA A 84 -12.02 -7.68 0.44
CA ALA A 84 -11.98 -8.27 -0.89
C ALA A 84 -10.77 -7.80 -1.72
N ASP A 85 -10.36 -6.54 -1.57
CA ASP A 85 -9.16 -6.02 -2.22
C ASP A 85 -7.89 -6.65 -1.62
N ALA A 86 -7.87 -6.87 -0.30
CA ALA A 86 -6.75 -7.51 0.38
C ALA A 86 -6.59 -8.98 -0.03
N GLU A 87 -7.70 -9.71 -0.17
CA GLU A 87 -7.70 -11.08 -0.67
C GLU A 87 -7.21 -11.15 -2.11
N TRP A 88 -7.67 -10.24 -2.97
CA TRP A 88 -7.19 -10.17 -4.35
C TRP A 88 -5.68 -9.91 -4.44
N VAL A 89 -5.15 -8.97 -3.64
CA VAL A 89 -3.69 -8.70 -3.60
C VAL A 89 -2.92 -9.91 -3.07
N ARG A 90 -3.40 -10.56 -1.99
CA ARG A 90 -2.80 -11.80 -1.46
C ARG A 90 -2.69 -12.88 -2.53
N ASP A 91 -3.78 -13.14 -3.23
CA ASP A 91 -3.86 -14.24 -4.21
C ASP A 91 -2.94 -13.98 -5.41
N GLU A 92 -2.86 -12.73 -5.88
CA GLU A 92 -1.95 -12.36 -6.96
C GLU A 92 -0.47 -12.46 -6.55
N ILE A 93 -0.12 -12.11 -5.30
CA ILE A 93 1.24 -12.28 -4.77
C ILE A 93 1.58 -13.78 -4.65
N ARG A 94 0.69 -14.58 -4.03
CA ARG A 94 0.89 -16.03 -3.85
C ARG A 94 1.01 -16.76 -5.18
N LYS A 95 0.22 -16.36 -6.18
CA LYS A 95 0.27 -16.94 -7.53
C LYS A 95 1.61 -16.70 -8.21
N ALA A 96 2.19 -15.51 -8.05
CA ALA A 96 3.48 -15.17 -8.65
C ALA A 96 4.67 -15.78 -7.88
N TYR A 97 4.57 -15.85 -6.56
CA TYR A 97 5.62 -16.36 -5.67
C TYR A 97 5.04 -17.38 -4.68
N PRO A 98 4.84 -18.65 -5.08
CA PRO A 98 4.25 -19.66 -4.20
C PRO A 98 5.11 -19.98 -2.96
N GLN A 99 6.42 -19.73 -3.04
CA GLN A 99 7.41 -20.00 -2.00
C GLN A 99 7.47 -18.97 -0.86
N VAL A 100 6.73 -17.86 -0.94
CA VAL A 100 6.62 -16.92 0.19
C VAL A 100 6.04 -17.61 1.42
N GLY A 101 6.37 -17.08 2.60
CA GLY A 101 5.84 -17.56 3.87
C GLY A 101 4.36 -17.27 4.04
N GLU A 102 3.89 -17.14 5.27
CA GLU A 102 2.49 -16.82 5.54
C GLU A 102 2.11 -15.43 4.98
N ILE A 103 0.90 -15.31 4.43
CA ILE A 103 0.31 -14.00 4.08
C ILE A 103 -0.91 -13.78 4.96
N THR A 104 -0.79 -12.86 5.92
CA THR A 104 -1.85 -12.52 6.85
C THR A 104 -2.66 -11.32 6.36
N ILE A 105 -3.97 -11.33 6.60
CA ILE A 105 -4.86 -10.19 6.34
C ILE A 105 -5.46 -9.76 7.67
N THR A 106 -5.24 -8.51 8.05
CA THR A 106 -5.67 -7.96 9.34
C THR A 106 -6.37 -6.62 9.16
N ALA A 107 -7.42 -6.37 9.95
CA ALA A 107 -8.03 -5.04 10.01
C ALA A 107 -7.05 -4.03 10.61
N LEU A 108 -6.98 -2.84 10.02
CA LEU A 108 -6.11 -1.76 10.48
C LEU A 108 -6.61 -1.23 11.84
N GLY A 109 -5.69 -0.97 12.76
CA GLY A 109 -6.00 -0.40 14.06
C GLY A 109 -6.50 1.05 14.01
N VAL A 110 -7.26 1.45 15.03
CA VAL A 110 -8.01 2.71 15.08
C VAL A 110 -7.15 3.97 14.93
N VAL A 111 -5.91 3.97 15.45
CA VAL A 111 -5.02 5.15 15.41
C VAL A 111 -4.61 5.47 13.97
N ILE A 112 -4.20 4.46 13.21
CA ILE A 112 -3.82 4.65 11.81
C ILE A 112 -5.08 4.82 10.96
N GLY A 113 -6.14 4.05 11.25
CA GLY A 113 -7.42 4.12 10.55
C GLY A 113 -8.04 5.52 10.58
N ALA A 114 -7.97 6.24 11.71
CA ALA A 114 -8.49 7.61 11.83
C ALA A 114 -7.82 8.60 10.86
N HIS A 115 -6.56 8.36 10.49
CA HIS A 115 -5.81 9.20 9.57
C HIS A 115 -5.89 8.73 8.12
N CYS A 116 -6.23 7.48 7.86
CA CYS A 116 -6.21 6.93 6.50
C CYS A 116 -7.60 6.74 5.90
N GLY A 117 -8.64 6.66 6.74
CA GLY A 117 -10.00 6.42 6.32
C GLY A 117 -10.27 4.98 5.85
N PRO A 118 -11.54 4.69 5.52
CA PRO A 118 -11.92 3.43 4.88
C PRO A 118 -11.32 3.33 3.47
N GLY A 119 -11.20 2.09 2.99
CA GLY A 119 -10.56 1.74 1.72
C GLY A 119 -9.02 1.74 1.75
N LEU A 120 -8.38 2.00 2.90
CA LEU A 120 -6.93 1.81 3.00
C LEU A 120 -6.57 0.35 2.77
N LEU A 121 -5.57 0.11 1.92
CA LEU A 121 -4.89 -1.18 1.80
C LEU A 121 -3.38 -0.97 1.80
N THR A 122 -2.67 -1.80 2.55
CA THR A 122 -1.21 -1.79 2.63
C THR A 122 -0.64 -3.20 2.64
N VAL A 123 0.55 -3.36 2.05
CA VAL A 123 1.34 -4.58 2.11
C VAL A 123 2.69 -4.29 2.77
N PHE A 124 3.03 -5.08 3.79
CA PHE A 124 4.27 -5.04 4.55
C PHE A 124 4.99 -6.39 4.50
N TYR A 125 6.31 -6.32 4.45
CA TYR A 125 7.26 -7.42 4.57
C TYR A 125 8.62 -6.80 4.89
N LEU A 126 9.52 -7.60 5.47
CA LEU A 126 10.91 -7.21 5.64
C LEU A 126 11.68 -7.50 4.34
N CYS A 127 12.56 -6.58 3.95
CA CYS A 127 13.44 -6.75 2.81
C CYS A 127 14.76 -5.99 3.04
N ASN A 128 15.87 -6.53 2.53
CA ASN A 128 17.16 -5.85 2.56
C ASN A 128 17.19 -4.77 1.48
N GLY A 129 17.32 -3.50 1.87
CA GLY A 129 17.54 -2.38 0.93
C GLY A 129 16.30 -1.90 0.16
N ARG A 130 15.28 -1.41 0.87
CA ARG A 130 14.05 -0.86 0.24
C ARG A 130 14.39 0.37 -0.63
N GLN A 131 14.29 0.24 -1.95
CA GLN A 131 14.30 1.37 -2.86
C GLN A 131 12.95 1.48 -3.58
N PRO A 132 12.17 2.54 -3.36
CA PRO A 132 10.96 2.77 -4.13
C PRO A 132 11.36 3.06 -5.58
N LYS A 133 10.81 2.29 -6.52
CA LYS A 133 10.62 2.71 -7.90
C LYS A 133 9.12 2.86 -8.15
#